data_AF-W2TFM4-F1
#
_entry.id   AF-W2TFM4-F1
#
_cell.length_a   1.000
_cell.length_b   1.000
_cell.length_c   1.000
_cell.angle_alpha   90.00
_cell.angle_beta   90.00
_cell.angle_gamma   90.00
#
_symmetry.space_group_name_H-M   'P 1'
#
loop_
_entity.id
_entity.type
_entity.pdbx_description
1 polymer ?
#
loop_
_entity_poly.entity_id
_entity_poly.type
_entity_poly.pdbx_seq_one_letter_code
_entity_poly.pdbx_strand_id
1 'polypeptide(L)'
;FLVPVLVLDKAAFCVYLIDVGAFHYVRADVLRRLNIKTPFRKMLMFKCKVANIMPVDGQDVWSRESHEAVREFFEAGMGETVMVTPLPNSCGMWKQMNAPPVPLVTANITCCGRDLADWLISRCLALPLTS
;
A
#
# COMPACT_ATOMS: atom_id res chain seq x y z
N PHE A 1 13.74 0.31 4.81
CA PHE A 1 14.93 -0.07 3.99
C PHE A 1 14.73 0.27 2.53
N LEU A 2 15.79 0.62 1.80
CA LEU A 2 15.73 0.86 0.35
C LEU A 2 16.17 -0.39 -0.41
N VAL A 3 15.29 -0.97 -1.24
CA VAL A 3 15.68 -1.97 -2.23
C VAL A 3 15.82 -1.25 -3.56
N PRO A 4 17.02 -1.19 -4.18
CA PRO A 4 17.16 -0.67 -5.53
C PRO A 4 16.38 -1.57 -6.49
N VAL A 5 15.45 -0.94 -7.21
CA VAL A 5 14.51 -1.59 -8.12
C VAL A 5 14.95 -1.37 -9.56
N LEU A 6 15.45 -0.17 -9.87
CA LEU A 6 15.87 0.19 -11.22
C LEU A 6 17.01 1.22 -11.19
N VAL A 7 18.03 0.99 -12.01
CA VAL A 7 19.07 1.99 -12.29
C VAL A 7 18.54 2.90 -13.39
N LEU A 8 18.44 4.19 -13.12
CA LEU A 8 17.91 5.17 -14.08
C LEU A 8 19.05 5.85 -14.85
N ASP A 9 20.17 6.07 -14.16
CA ASP A 9 21.43 6.56 -14.69
C ASP A 9 22.57 6.12 -13.76
N LYS A 10 23.84 6.32 -14.15
CA LYS A 10 25.04 5.91 -13.40
C LYS A 10 25.08 6.39 -11.94
N ALA A 11 24.34 7.44 -11.60
CA ALA A 11 24.33 8.05 -10.28
C ALA A 11 22.96 8.05 -9.58
N ALA A 12 21.91 7.46 -10.16
CA ALA A 12 20.54 7.52 -9.61
C ALA A 12 19.80 6.19 -9.67
N PHE A 13 19.09 5.89 -8.58
CA PHE A 13 18.33 4.65 -8.39
C PHE A 13 16.88 4.96 -8.04
N CYS A 14 15.95 4.21 -8.62
CA CYS A 14 14.61 4.05 -8.08
C CYS A 14 14.66 2.95 -7.01
N VAL A 15 14.21 3.27 -5.81
CA VAL A 15 14.30 2.40 -4.63
C VAL A 15 12.93 2.22 -3.99
N TYR A 16 12.64 1.01 -3.49
CA TYR A 16 11.43 0.71 -2.74
C TYR A 16 11.72 0.69 -1.24
N LEU A 17 11.01 1.52 -0.48
CA LEU A 17 11.09 1.61 0.96
C LEU A 17 10.29 0.47 1.61
N ILE A 18 10.92 -0.67 1.92
CA ILE A 18 10.17 -1.91 2.28
C ILE A 18 9.33 -1.83 3.55
N ASP A 19 9.61 -0.89 4.47
CA ASP A 19 8.84 -0.70 5.71
C ASP A 19 7.82 0.43 5.60
N VAL A 20 7.86 1.18 4.50
CA VAL A 20 6.97 2.33 4.24
C VAL A 20 6.01 2.02 3.10
N GLY A 21 6.42 1.18 2.14
CA GLY A 21 5.63 0.82 0.98
C GLY A 21 5.69 1.82 -0.17
N ALA A 22 6.67 2.73 -0.19
CA ALA A 22 6.78 3.82 -1.16
C ALA A 22 8.01 3.69 -2.07
N PHE A 23 7.90 4.20 -3.29
CA PHE A 23 9.05 4.39 -4.20
C PHE A 23 9.68 5.75 -3.99
N HIS A 24 11.01 5.80 -4.08
CA HIS A 24 11.76 7.03 -3.98
C HIS A 24 12.89 7.05 -5.01
N TYR A 25 13.30 8.25 -5.42
CA TYR A 25 14.46 8.45 -6.28
C TYR A 25 15.63 8.91 -5.41
N VAL A 26 16.73 8.17 -5.45
CA VAL A 26 17.91 8.48 -4.62
C VAL A 26 19.18 8.43 -5.43
N ARG A 27 20.15 9.25 -5.04
CA ARG A 27 21.48 9.23 -5.60
C ARG A 27 22.32 8.08 -5.04
N ALA A 28 23.33 7.65 -5.79
CA ALA A 28 24.25 6.58 -5.39
C ALA A 28 24.99 6.88 -4.08
N ASP A 29 25.36 8.15 -3.87
CA ASP A 29 26.20 8.61 -2.75
C ASP A 29 25.50 8.55 -1.38
N VAL A 30 24.16 8.59 -1.35
CA VAL A 30 23.36 8.44 -0.13
C VAL A 30 23.05 6.98 0.20
N LEU A 31 23.33 6.05 -0.72
CA LEU A 31 23.13 4.61 -0.47
C LEU A 31 24.31 4.04 0.34
N ARG A 32 23.99 3.07 1.20
CA ARG A 32 24.95 2.31 1.99
C ARG A 32 24.60 0.83 1.93
N ARG A 33 25.63 -0.03 1.96
CA ARG A 33 25.44 -1.48 1.99
C ARG A 33 24.78 -1.88 3.31
N LEU A 34 23.75 -2.71 3.25
CA LEU A 34 23.10 -3.26 4.43
C LEU A 34 24.07 -4.17 5.21
N ASN A 35 24.07 -4.04 6.54
CA ASN A 35 24.89 -4.85 7.42
C ASN A 35 24.31 -6.27 7.53
N ILE A 36 25.08 -7.28 7.08
CA ILE A 36 24.68 -8.69 7.07
C ILE A 36 24.71 -9.30 8.50
N LYS A 37 25.45 -8.70 9.44
CA LYS A 37 25.62 -9.23 10.81
C LYS A 37 24.40 -9.00 11.71
N THR A 38 23.55 -8.04 11.37
CA THR A 38 22.27 -7.79 12.02
C THR A 38 21.17 -7.87 10.96
N PRO A 39 20.82 -9.09 10.51
CA PRO A 39 19.72 -9.22 9.55
C PRO A 39 18.47 -8.62 10.19
N PHE A 40 17.83 -7.70 9.47
CA PHE A 40 16.57 -7.12 9.92
C PHE A 40 15.54 -8.24 10.02
N ARG A 41 15.04 -8.46 11.24
CA ARG A 41 14.30 -9.67 11.61
C ARG A 41 12.91 -9.77 10.95
N LYS A 42 12.34 -8.67 10.47
CA LYS A 42 10.98 -8.63 9.90
C LYS A 42 10.76 -7.38 9.03
N MET A 43 10.11 -7.54 7.87
CA MET A 43 9.54 -6.41 7.12
C MET A 43 8.33 -5.87 7.88
N LEU A 44 8.25 -4.56 8.08
CA LEU A 44 7.20 -3.95 8.91
C LEU A 44 5.95 -3.54 8.13
N MET A 45 6.02 -3.49 6.80
CA MET A 45 4.89 -3.15 5.93
C MET A 45 4.35 -4.41 5.25
N PHE A 46 3.02 -4.47 5.16
CA PHE A 46 2.31 -5.43 4.33
C PHE A 46 1.37 -4.67 3.41
N LYS A 47 1.24 -5.13 2.16
CA LYS A 47 0.36 -4.50 1.18
C LYS A 47 -1.02 -5.13 1.29
N CYS A 48 -2.07 -4.31 1.26
CA CYS A 48 -3.45 -4.77 1.26
C CYS A 48 -4.29 -4.12 0.16
N LYS A 49 -5.35 -4.82 -0.25
CA LYS A 49 -6.45 -4.32 -1.08
C LYS A 49 -7.70 -4.24 -0.22
N VAL A 50 -8.44 -3.14 -0.29
CA VAL A 50 -9.73 -3.01 0.40
C VAL A 50 -10.74 -3.96 -0.25
N ALA A 51 -11.42 -4.75 0.56
CA ALA A 51 -12.44 -5.70 0.13
C ALA A 51 -13.72 -5.01 -0.34
N ASN A 52 -14.49 -5.72 -1.17
CA ASN A 52 -15.90 -5.43 -1.49
C ASN A 52 -16.18 -4.05 -2.11
N ILE A 53 -15.18 -3.40 -2.69
CA ILE A 53 -15.35 -2.13 -3.40
C ILE A 53 -14.63 -2.11 -4.74
N MET A 54 -15.14 -1.28 -5.66
CA MET A 54 -14.50 -0.92 -6.92
C MET A 54 -14.61 0.58 -7.21
N PRO A 55 -13.79 1.13 -8.11
CA PRO A 55 -13.92 2.52 -8.55
C PRO A 55 -15.29 2.81 -9.18
N VAL A 56 -15.79 4.04 -8.99
CA VAL A 56 -17.16 4.45 -9.40
C VAL A 56 -17.38 4.36 -10.90
N ASP A 57 -16.36 4.67 -11.70
CA ASP A 57 -16.49 4.73 -13.15
C ASP A 57 -16.42 3.35 -13.82
N GLY A 58 -16.41 2.26 -13.04
CA GLY A 58 -16.18 0.89 -13.55
C GLY A 58 -14.80 0.72 -14.20
N GLN A 59 -13.91 1.70 -14.04
CA GLN A 59 -12.54 1.69 -14.53
C GLN A 59 -11.62 1.03 -13.50
N ASP A 60 -10.44 0.58 -13.95
CA ASP A 60 -9.39 0.04 -13.09
C ASP A 60 -8.59 1.13 -12.33
N VAL A 61 -9.05 2.39 -12.36
CA VAL A 61 -8.33 3.55 -11.81
C VAL A 61 -9.19 4.25 -10.76
N TRP A 62 -8.61 4.49 -9.59
CA TRP A 62 -9.23 5.27 -8.52
C TRP A 62 -9.08 6.77 -8.77
N SER A 63 -10.13 7.55 -8.49
CA SER A 63 -10.06 9.01 -8.64
C SER A 63 -9.17 9.63 -7.56
N ARG A 64 -8.70 10.85 -7.81
CA ARG A 64 -7.90 11.62 -6.85
C ARG A 64 -8.69 11.82 -5.54
N GLU A 65 -9.99 12.06 -5.65
CA GLU A 65 -10.89 12.27 -4.52
C GLU A 65 -11.00 11.00 -3.67
N SER A 66 -11.04 9.82 -4.27
CA SER A 66 -10.98 8.54 -3.53
C SER A 66 -9.65 8.41 -2.77
N HIS A 67 -8.52 8.76 -3.39
CA HIS A 67 -7.21 8.75 -2.73
C HIS A 67 -7.16 9.73 -1.54
N GLU A 68 -7.69 10.94 -1.70
CA GLU A 68 -7.75 11.95 -0.64
C GLU A 68 -8.66 11.51 0.50
N ALA A 69 -9.81 10.89 0.21
CA ALA A 69 -10.71 10.37 1.23
C ALA A 69 -10.10 9.22 2.05
N VAL A 70 -9.30 8.34 1.44
CA VAL A 70 -8.54 7.31 2.17
C VAL A 70 -7.53 7.96 3.12
N ARG A 71 -6.80 8.98 2.65
CA ARG A 71 -5.86 9.74 3.50
C ARG A 71 -6.59 10.38 4.68
N GLU A 72 -7.70 11.09 4.44
CA GLU A 72 -8.53 11.70 5.48
C GLU A 72 -9.06 10.69 6.49
N PHE A 73 -9.46 9.49 6.02
CA PHE A 73 -9.96 8.43 6.89
C PHE A 73 -8.92 8.03 7.95
N PHE A 74 -7.66 7.87 7.54
CA PHE A 74 -6.56 7.52 8.44
C PHE A 74 -6.04 8.71 9.26
N GLU A 75 -6.04 9.93 8.70
CA GLU A 75 -5.68 11.13 9.45
C GLU A 75 -6.67 11.39 10.60
N ALA A 76 -7.96 11.17 10.37
CA ALA A 76 -8.99 11.28 11.40
C ALA A 76 -8.83 10.25 12.53
N GLY A 77 -8.13 9.14 12.28
CA GLY A 77 -7.80 8.10 13.25
C GLY A 77 -6.32 8.08 13.62
N MET A 78 -5.60 9.21 13.48
CA MET A 78 -4.17 9.25 13.74
C MET A 78 -3.86 8.84 15.19
N GLY A 79 -3.01 7.82 15.35
CA GLY A 79 -2.67 7.24 16.66
C GLY A 79 -3.54 6.05 17.06
N GLU A 80 -4.64 5.80 16.36
CA GLU A 80 -5.53 4.66 16.61
C GLU A 80 -5.05 3.41 15.88
N THR A 81 -5.45 2.25 16.42
CA THR A 81 -5.12 0.97 15.80
C THR A 81 -5.97 0.75 14.56
N VAL A 82 -5.32 0.56 13.41
CA VAL A 82 -5.97 0.10 12.19
C VAL A 82 -6.12 -1.41 12.25
N MET A 83 -7.36 -1.88 12.21
CA MET A 83 -7.68 -3.30 12.21
C MET A 83 -7.82 -3.77 10.76
N VAL A 84 -7.03 -4.78 10.39
CA VAL A 84 -7.06 -5.38 9.06
C VAL A 84 -7.45 -6.84 9.19
N THR A 85 -8.60 -7.20 8.60
CA THR A 85 -9.17 -8.55 8.66
C THR A 85 -9.13 -9.17 7.26
N PRO A 86 -8.19 -10.08 6.98
CA PRO A 86 -8.09 -10.78 5.70
C PRO A 86 -9.37 -11.51 5.32
N LEU A 87 -9.75 -11.46 4.05
CA LEU A 87 -10.77 -12.36 3.53
C LEU A 87 -10.21 -13.78 3.36
N PRO A 88 -11.02 -14.84 3.49
CA PRO A 88 -10.59 -16.20 3.17
C PRO A 88 -10.05 -16.30 1.74
N ASN A 89 -8.96 -17.07 1.53
CA ASN A 89 -8.35 -17.32 0.22
C ASN A 89 -8.00 -16.06 -0.59
N SER A 90 -7.69 -14.96 0.08
CA SER A 90 -7.45 -13.66 -0.55
C SER A 90 -5.98 -13.23 -0.65
N CYS A 91 -5.07 -14.10 -0.21
CA CYS A 91 -3.64 -13.89 -0.33
C CYS A 91 -3.22 -14.00 -1.80
N GLY A 92 -2.38 -13.07 -2.24
CA GLY A 92 -1.82 -13.03 -3.57
C GLY A 92 -0.49 -12.30 -3.59
N MET A 93 -0.03 -11.96 -4.79
CA MET A 93 1.21 -11.20 -4.98
C MET A 93 0.90 -9.96 -5.81
N TRP A 94 1.29 -8.79 -5.29
CA TRP A 94 1.26 -7.56 -6.08
C TRP A 94 2.57 -7.38 -6.81
N LYS A 95 2.50 -7.04 -8.10
CA LYS A 95 3.66 -6.84 -8.96
C LYS A 95 3.65 -5.44 -9.55
N GLN A 96 4.75 -4.71 -9.36
CA GLN A 96 5.04 -3.51 -10.13
C GLN A 96 6.07 -3.82 -11.20
N MET A 97 5.99 -3.11 -12.34
CA MET A 97 6.96 -3.20 -13.41
C MET A 97 8.37 -2.93 -12.86
N ASN A 98 9.32 -3.81 -13.19
CA ASN A 98 10.71 -3.76 -12.74
C ASN A 98 10.97 -3.95 -11.24
N ALA A 99 9.97 -4.34 -10.43
CA ALA A 99 10.13 -4.62 -9.01
C ALA A 99 9.86 -6.09 -8.63
N PRO A 100 10.52 -6.62 -7.59
CA PRO A 100 10.13 -7.89 -7.00
C PRO A 100 8.65 -7.86 -6.57
N PRO A 101 7.90 -8.95 -6.77
CA PRO A 101 6.53 -9.02 -6.29
C PRO A 101 6.51 -9.02 -4.76
N VAL A 102 5.50 -8.37 -4.17
CA VAL A 102 5.31 -8.31 -2.72
C VAL A 102 4.00 -9.01 -2.33
N PRO A 103 3.94 -9.67 -1.16
CA PRO A 103 2.70 -10.24 -0.66
C PRO A 103 1.57 -9.20 -0.59
N LEU A 104 0.40 -9.58 -1.06
CA LEU A 104 -0.82 -8.79 -1.06
C LEU A 104 -1.94 -9.60 -0.40
N VAL A 105 -2.79 -8.96 0.39
CA VAL A 105 -4.00 -9.59 0.92
C VAL A 105 -5.20 -8.68 0.68
N THR A 106 -6.34 -9.25 0.30
CA THR A 106 -7.60 -8.50 0.27
C THR A 106 -8.26 -8.58 1.64
N ALA A 107 -8.65 -7.44 2.22
CA ALA A 107 -9.07 -7.38 3.60
C ALA A 107 -10.13 -6.31 3.84
N ASN A 108 -10.96 -6.52 4.86
CA ASN A 108 -11.74 -5.46 5.47
C ASN A 108 -10.80 -4.60 6.32
N ILE A 109 -10.93 -3.28 6.22
CA ILE A 109 -10.07 -2.34 6.93
C ILE A 109 -10.96 -1.44 7.76
N THR A 110 -10.76 -1.50 9.08
CA THR A 110 -11.51 -0.67 10.02
C THR A 110 -10.55 0.17 10.86
N CYS A 111 -10.96 1.39 11.18
CA CYS A 111 -10.23 2.31 12.03
C CYS A 111 -11.23 3.15 12.82
N CYS A 112 -11.02 3.32 14.13
CA CYS A 112 -11.92 4.07 15.01
C CYS A 112 -13.39 3.60 14.94
N GLY A 113 -13.63 2.29 14.80
CA GLY A 113 -14.97 1.72 14.67
C GLY A 113 -15.68 2.01 13.34
N ARG A 114 -15.01 2.61 12.35
CA ARG A 114 -15.53 2.82 11.00
C ARG A 114 -14.89 1.84 10.02
N ASP A 115 -15.67 1.36 9.06
CA ASP A 115 -15.19 0.57 7.93
C ASP A 115 -14.83 1.48 6.75
N LEU A 116 -13.67 1.23 6.13
CA LEU A 116 -13.16 2.05 5.03
C LEU A 116 -13.98 1.87 3.74
N ALA A 117 -14.47 0.67 3.45
CA ALA A 117 -15.31 0.44 2.27
C ALA A 117 -16.64 1.19 2.41
N ASP A 118 -17.31 1.04 3.55
CA ASP A 118 -18.57 1.75 3.84
C ASP A 118 -18.38 3.27 3.80
N TRP A 119 -17.26 3.76 4.34
CA TRP A 119 -16.90 5.18 4.30
C TRP A 119 -16.79 5.71 2.87
N LEU A 120 -16.09 5.00 1.99
CA LEU A 120 -15.93 5.40 0.58
C LEU A 120 -17.26 5.32 -0.18
N ILE A 121 -18.07 4.29 0.05
CA ILE A 121 -19.39 4.13 -0.57
C ILE A 121 -20.31 5.28 -0.14
N SER A 122 -20.35 5.62 1.16
CA SER A 122 -21.21 6.69 1.69
C SER A 122 -20.93 8.08 1.09
N ARG A 123 -19.71 8.27 0.55
CA ARG A 123 -19.24 9.49 -0.10
C ARG A 123 -19.36 9.44 -1.63
N CYS A 124 -19.95 8.38 -2.18
CA CYS A 124 -20.00 8.12 -3.62
C CYS A 124 -18.60 8.10 -4.27
N LEU A 125 -17.60 7.59 -3.54
CA LEU A 125 -16.20 7.47 -4.00
C LEU A 125 -15.80 6.03 -4.32
N ALA A 126 -16.71 5.09 -4.10
CA ALA A 126 -16.59 3.68 -4.47
C ALA A 126 -17.98 3.09 -4.72
N LEU A 127 -18.05 2.02 -5.52
CA LEU A 127 -19.23 1.17 -5.64
C LEU A 127 -19.02 -0.14 -4.88
N PRO A 128 -20.08 -0.71 -4.28
CA PRO A 128 -20.00 -2.04 -3.71
C PRO A 128 -19.70 -3.06 -4.81
N LEU A 129 -18.78 -3.99 -4.51
CA LEU A 129 -18.56 -5.15 -5.36
C LEU A 129 -19.76 -6.09 -5.20
N THR A 130 -20.68 -6.07 -6.16
CA THR A 130 -21.77 -7.04 -6.20
C THR A 130 -21.21 -8.41 -6.58
N SER A 131 -21.38 -9.38 -5.70
CA SER A 131 -21.15 -10.80 -5.97
C SER A 131 -22.07 -11.34 -7.06
#